data_AF-A0A7J4VZH7-F1
#
_entry.id   AF-A0A7J4VZH7-F1
#
_cell.length_a   1.000
_cell.length_b   1.000
_cell.length_c   1.000
_cell.angle_alpha   90.00
_cell.angle_beta   90.00
_cell.angle_gamma   90.00
#
_symmetry.space_group_name_H-M   'P 1'
#
loop_
_entity.id
_entity.type
_entity.pdbx_description
1 polymer ?
#
loop_
_entity_poly.entity_id
_entity_poly.type
_entity_poly.pdbx_seq_one_letter_code
_entity_poly.pdbx_strand_id
1 'polypeptide(L)'
;MLTTNRDCQRDGARNAIPTMGEIEGRMAVLEVVAQSALTHALDEGDEVVDASLLAEIRKAMRDKCSELKLDKEDSISAICFAEELIEAAIEASHPIHQ
;
A
#
# COMPACT_ATOMS: atom_id res chain seq x y z
N MET A 1 10.19 -20.83 -26.12
CA MET A 1 10.07 -20.77 -24.65
C MET A 1 11.00 -19.65 -24.20
N LEU A 2 10.48 -18.53 -23.69
CA LEU A 2 11.33 -17.48 -23.11
C LEU A 2 11.64 -17.88 -21.66
N THR A 3 12.89 -18.21 -21.37
CA THR A 3 13.41 -18.37 -20.02
C THR A 3 13.77 -16.98 -19.49
N THR A 4 12.87 -16.36 -18.73
CA THR A 4 13.22 -15.19 -17.93
C THR A 4 13.93 -15.66 -16.67
N ASN A 5 15.22 -15.35 -16.58
CA ASN A 5 16.01 -15.54 -15.37
C ASN A 5 15.43 -14.59 -14.30
N ARG A 6 14.88 -15.17 -13.23
CA ARG A 6 14.26 -14.41 -12.14
C ARG A 6 15.32 -14.12 -11.10
N ASP A 7 15.54 -12.83 -10.83
CA ASP A 7 16.34 -12.37 -9.69
C ASP A 7 15.59 -12.69 -8.39
N CYS A 8 15.73 -13.93 -7.95
CA CYS A 8 15.28 -14.42 -6.67
C CYS A 8 16.26 -13.95 -5.59
N GLN A 9 16.11 -12.72 -5.08
CA GLN A 9 16.77 -12.34 -3.83
C GLN A 9 15.99 -11.23 -3.12
N ARG A 10 15.13 -11.61 -2.16
CA ARG A 10 15.28 -11.33 -0.71
C ARG A 10 14.10 -11.93 0.05
N ASP A 11 14.43 -12.93 0.86
CA ASP A 11 13.72 -13.43 2.06
C ASP A 11 12.32 -14.07 1.92
N GLY A 12 12.28 -15.40 2.07
CA GLY A 12 11.09 -16.16 2.45
C GLY A 12 10.09 -16.47 1.33
N ALA A 13 10.37 -17.50 0.52
CA ALA A 13 9.43 -18.30 -0.28
C ALA A 13 8.00 -17.75 -0.50
N ARG A 14 7.85 -16.63 -1.20
CA ARG A 14 6.54 -16.17 -1.70
C ARG A 14 6.41 -16.58 -3.15
N ASN A 15 5.34 -17.30 -3.48
CA ASN A 15 5.09 -17.77 -4.83
C ASN A 15 5.17 -16.61 -5.82
N ALA A 16 5.67 -16.87 -7.04
CA ALA A 16 5.73 -15.84 -8.08
C ALA A 16 4.34 -15.37 -8.58
N ILE A 17 3.27 -15.98 -8.07
CA ILE A 17 1.88 -15.65 -8.32
C ILE A 17 1.27 -15.32 -6.95
N PRO A 18 0.69 -14.12 -6.77
CA PRO A 18 0.08 -13.74 -5.52
C PRO A 18 -1.17 -14.58 -5.21
N THR A 19 -1.47 -14.77 -3.93
CA THR A 19 -2.72 -15.39 -3.47
C THR A 19 -3.91 -14.47 -3.76
N MET A 20 -5.13 -15.02 -3.68
CA MET A 20 -6.33 -14.18 -3.79
C MET A 20 -6.41 -13.15 -2.66
N GLY A 21 -6.04 -13.54 -1.43
CA GLY A 21 -6.04 -12.62 -0.29
C GLY A 21 -4.97 -11.53 -0.39
N GLU A 22 -3.79 -11.83 -0.98
CA GLU A 22 -2.78 -10.82 -1.32
C GLU A 22 -3.32 -9.81 -2.36
N ILE A 23 -4.08 -10.28 -3.35
CA ILE A 23 -4.72 -9.41 -4.36
C ILE A 23 -5.79 -8.53 -3.70
N GLU A 24 -6.69 -9.12 -2.90
CA GLU A 24 -7.74 -8.40 -2.18
C GLU A 24 -7.14 -7.37 -1.22
N GLY A 25 -6.08 -7.73 -0.49
CA GLY A 25 -5.35 -6.83 0.39
C GLY A 25 -4.77 -5.64 -0.35
N ARG A 26 -4.12 -5.84 -1.51
CA ARG A 26 -3.57 -4.74 -2.32
C ARG A 26 -4.67 -3.84 -2.90
N MET A 27 -5.80 -4.41 -3.32
CA MET A 27 -6.94 -3.62 -3.78
C MET A 27 -7.52 -2.75 -2.66
N ALA A 28 -7.63 -3.31 -1.44
CA ALA A 28 -8.09 -2.58 -0.27
C ALA A 28 -7.15 -1.42 0.08
N VAL A 29 -5.83 -1.61 -0.07
CA VAL A 29 -4.84 -0.53 0.08
C VAL A 29 -5.11 0.62 -0.86
N LEU A 30 -5.30 0.33 -2.15
CA LEU A 30 -5.55 1.37 -3.15
C LEU A 30 -6.86 2.11 -2.86
N GLU A 31 -7.91 1.40 -2.43
CA GLU A 31 -9.19 2.00 -2.03
C GLU A 31 -9.00 2.98 -0.87
N VAL A 32 -8.39 2.53 0.23
CA VAL A 32 -8.20 3.35 1.44
C VAL A 32 -7.30 4.55 1.16
N VAL A 33 -6.18 4.36 0.46
CA VAL A 33 -5.26 5.46 0.12
C VAL A 33 -5.97 6.49 -0.76
N ALA A 34 -6.72 6.05 -1.78
CA ALA A 34 -7.45 6.96 -2.65
C ALA A 34 -8.54 7.73 -1.91
N GLN A 35 -9.28 7.07 -1.01
CA GLN A 35 -10.30 7.72 -0.18
C GLN A 35 -9.67 8.74 0.76
N SER A 36 -8.61 8.37 1.49
CA SER A 36 -7.93 9.29 2.40
C SER A 36 -7.33 10.49 1.66
N ALA A 37 -6.67 10.27 0.52
CA ALA A 37 -6.12 11.36 -0.29
C ALA A 37 -7.21 12.27 -0.86
N LEU A 38 -8.34 11.71 -1.32
CA LEU A 38 -9.46 12.50 -1.83
C LEU A 38 -10.15 13.29 -0.72
N THR A 39 -10.41 12.67 0.43
CA THR A 39 -10.97 13.36 1.61
C THR A 39 -10.06 14.52 2.02
N HIS A 40 -8.76 14.28 2.13
CA HIS A 40 -7.80 15.32 2.48
C HIS A 40 -7.77 16.45 1.44
N ALA A 41 -7.78 16.13 0.14
CA ALA A 41 -7.79 17.14 -0.92
C ALA A 41 -9.10 17.96 -1.00
N LEU A 42 -10.22 17.39 -0.52
CA LEU A 42 -11.52 18.06 -0.49
C LEU A 42 -11.75 18.88 0.79
N ASP A 43 -11.24 18.41 1.92
CA ASP A 43 -11.44 19.04 3.24
C ASP A 43 -10.41 20.15 3.53
N GLU A 44 -9.18 20.02 3.03
CA GLU A 44 -8.10 20.98 3.26
C GLU A 44 -7.48 21.44 1.93
N GLY A 45 -7.70 22.71 1.60
CA GLY A 45 -6.95 23.37 0.55
C GLY A 45 -5.48 23.49 0.96
N ASP A 46 -4.65 22.64 0.36
CA ASP A 46 -3.17 22.69 0.38
C ASP A 46 -2.52 22.44 1.74
N GLU A 47 -2.78 21.27 2.34
CA GLU A 47 -1.92 20.74 3.41
C GLU A 47 -1.03 19.60 2.90
N VAL A 48 0.23 19.67 3.31
CA VAL A 48 1.27 18.69 3.04
C VAL A 48 0.83 17.34 3.61
N VAL A 49 1.04 16.23 2.89
CA VAL A 49 0.88 14.87 3.45
C VAL A 49 1.70 14.78 4.73
N ASP A 50 1.02 14.87 5.87
CA ASP A 50 1.66 14.96 7.17
C ASP A 50 1.66 13.60 7.91
N ALA A 51 2.35 13.55 9.05
CA ALA A 51 2.41 12.34 9.86
C ALA A 51 1.03 11.89 10.39
N SER A 52 0.06 12.80 10.48
CA SER A 52 -1.31 12.52 10.92
C SER A 52 -2.06 11.73 9.85
N LEU A 53 -2.07 12.22 8.60
CA LEU A 53 -2.68 11.51 7.46
C LEU A 53 -2.10 10.10 7.29
N LEU A 54 -0.78 9.97 7.46
CA LEU A 54 -0.11 8.67 7.42
C LEU A 54 -0.57 7.72 8.53
N ALA A 55 -0.81 8.25 9.74
CA ALA A 55 -1.32 7.45 10.85
C ALA A 55 -2.77 7.00 10.61
N GLU A 56 -3.59 7.86 10.01
CA GLU A 56 -4.97 7.55 9.65
C GLU A 56 -5.06 6.47 8.58
N ILE A 57 -4.29 6.58 7.50
CA ILE A 57 -4.23 5.56 6.45
C ILE A 57 -3.84 4.20 7.03
N ARG A 58 -2.78 4.15 7.87
CA ARG A 58 -2.36 2.90 8.53
C ARG A 58 -3.45 2.31 9.42
N LYS A 59 -4.20 3.16 10.13
CA LYS A 59 -5.31 2.70 10.98
C LYS A 59 -6.45 2.15 10.13
N ALA A 60 -6.89 2.91 9.14
CA ALA A 60 -7.95 2.50 8.21
C ALA A 60 -7.59 1.18 7.51
N MET A 61 -6.33 0.99 7.14
CA MET A 61 -5.88 -0.28 6.55
C MET A 61 -5.98 -1.47 7.48
N ARG A 62 -5.61 -1.33 8.76
CA ARG A 62 -5.78 -2.41 9.73
C ARG A 62 -7.24 -2.77 9.92
N ASP A 63 -8.11 -1.76 9.99
CA ASP A 63 -9.55 -1.95 10.15
C ASP A 63 -10.14 -2.66 8.92
N LYS A 64 -9.74 -2.25 7.71
CA LYS A 64 -10.18 -2.85 6.44
C LYS A 64 -9.70 -4.31 6.28
N CYS A 65 -8.47 -4.63 6.68
CA CYS A 65 -7.97 -6.03 6.66
C CYS A 65 -8.81 -6.93 7.58
N SER A 66 -9.19 -6.42 8.76
CA SER A 66 -10.07 -7.11 9.70
C SER A 66 -11.48 -7.33 9.11
N GLU A 67 -12.04 -6.31 8.47
CA GLU A 67 -13.35 -6.39 7.80
C GLU A 67 -13.37 -7.46 6.70
N LEU A 68 -12.30 -7.51 5.90
CA LEU A 68 -12.10 -8.48 4.82
C LEU A 68 -11.76 -9.88 5.33
N LYS A 69 -11.53 -10.05 6.64
CA LYS A 69 -11.13 -11.32 7.27
C LYS A 69 -9.88 -11.92 6.61
N LEU A 70 -8.96 -11.05 6.19
CA LEU A 70 -7.67 -11.50 5.69
C LEU A 70 -6.95 -12.28 6.79
N ASP A 71 -6.24 -13.33 6.39
CA ASP A 71 -5.40 -14.04 7.33
C ASP A 71 -4.21 -13.15 7.76
N LYS A 72 -3.43 -13.65 8.71
CA LYS A 72 -2.31 -12.89 9.26
C LYS A 72 -1.25 -12.57 8.21
N GLU A 73 -0.97 -13.50 7.28
CA GLU A 73 0.07 -13.31 6.28
C GLU A 73 -0.39 -12.31 5.22
N ASP A 74 -1.62 -12.44 4.74
CA ASP A 74 -2.23 -11.52 3.78
C ASP A 74 -2.39 -10.11 4.38
N SER A 75 -2.79 -10.01 5.65
CA SER A 75 -2.89 -8.72 6.37
C SER A 75 -1.53 -8.04 6.49
N ILE A 76 -0.48 -8.79 6.83
CA ILE A 76 0.89 -8.25 6.89
C ILE A 76 1.33 -7.80 5.50
N SER A 77 1.08 -8.61 4.47
CA SER A 77 1.42 -8.25 3.09
C SER A 77 0.71 -6.97 2.64
N ALA A 78 -0.57 -6.80 2.98
CA ALA A 78 -1.34 -5.60 2.65
C ALA A 78 -0.80 -4.37 3.37
N ILE A 79 -0.47 -4.47 4.66
CA ILE A 79 0.09 -3.35 5.43
C ILE A 79 1.47 -2.95 4.87
N CYS A 80 2.36 -3.91 4.58
CA CYS A 80 3.66 -3.60 3.97
C CYS A 80 3.49 -2.89 2.62
N PHE A 81 2.56 -3.38 1.78
CA PHE A 81 2.28 -2.76 0.49
C PHE A 81 1.74 -1.33 0.65
N ALA A 82 0.92 -1.05 1.67
CA ALA A 82 0.47 0.31 1.95
C ALA A 82 1.63 1.25 2.28
N GLU A 83 2.57 0.80 3.11
CA GLU A 83 3.74 1.60 3.50
C GLU A 83 4.65 1.88 2.30
N GLU A 84 4.97 0.84 1.51
CA GLU A 84 5.76 0.97 0.28
C GLU A 84 5.10 1.91 -0.74
N LEU A 85 3.78 1.80 -0.93
CA LEU A 85 3.04 2.64 -1.86
C LEU A 85 3.08 4.11 -1.43
N ILE A 86 2.89 4.39 -0.14
CA ILE A 86 2.88 5.75 0.37
C ILE A 86 4.27 6.37 0.30
N GLU A 87 5.31 5.62 0.67
CA GLU A 87 6.71 6.07 0.54
C GLU A 87 7.04 6.40 -0.92
N ALA A 88 6.71 5.52 -1.86
CA ALA A 88 6.93 5.76 -3.29
C ALA A 88 6.15 6.97 -3.82
N ALA A 89 4.92 7.18 -3.35
CA ALA A 89 4.11 8.35 -3.72
C ALA A 89 4.72 9.66 -3.19
N ILE A 90 5.21 9.65 -1.94
CA ILE A 90 5.91 10.78 -1.34
C ILE A 90 7.19 11.08 -2.14
N GLU A 91 8.02 10.08 -2.43
CA GLU A 91 9.23 10.23 -3.25
C GLU A 91 8.91 10.84 -4.63
N ALA A 92 7.87 10.35 -5.30
CA ALA A 92 7.44 10.86 -6.61
C ALA A 92 6.86 12.29 -6.57
N SER A 93 6.32 12.72 -5.42
CA SER A 93 5.73 14.05 -5.24
C SER A 93 6.76 15.16 -5.00
N HIS A 94 7.98 14.81 -4.57
CA HIS A 94 9.07 15.76 -4.45
C HIS A 94 9.56 16.15 -5.86
N PRO A 95 9.66 17.45 -6.19
CA PRO A 95 10.12 17.87 -7.51
C PRO A 95 11.55 17.37 -7.73
N ILE A 96 11.75 16.60 -8.80
CA ILE A 96 13.08 16.33 -9.35
C ILE A 96 13.69 17.71 -9.65
N HIS A 97 14.62 18.17 -8.81
CA HIS A 97 15.47 19.31 -9.15
C HIS A 97 16.23 18.92 -10.42
N GLN A 98 15.79 19.47 -11.55
CA GLN A 98 16.48 19.45 -12.84
C GLN A 98 17.08 20.82 -13.09
#